data_AF-A8W0J7-F1
#
_entry.id   AF-A8W0J7-F1
#
_cell.length_a   1.000
_cell.length_b   1.000
_cell.length_c   1.000
_cell.angle_alpha   90.00
_cell.angle_beta   90.00
_cell.angle_gamma   90.00
#
_symmetry.space_group_name_H-M   'P 1'
#
loop_
_entity.id
_entity.type
_entity.pdbx_description
1 polymer ?
#
loop_
_entity_poly.entity_id
_entity_poly.type
_entity_poly.pdbx_seq_one_letter_code
_entity_poly.pdbx_strand_id
1 'polypeptide(L)'
;MQERELSVLGGDKTESAATLPNDILVEVAKHLPTDDPVETAANLTSFKLASPSVRASVDQSDVGTFHRSVNRLGASSKALYDLAVPRNGFAEYPNYPEPDPAGEFALASQRIRTIGPTLKFQSPARKTAIVNHILNMSEGGEQAEAIMSMTSHLSDLERADKRRLIDRAIEYFKVDGPINYDSRHYAAYAIAAAHNQLELEHKSQIFDAMAKRPQLARLYADERIHAQEHLGLASTSEGPHERSNKQLATDILQIEQKIRTELLPETLSAHDQMVKAEGIAGSIEKAYRDARANLTRAPRGRSNSDLSR
;
A
#
# COMPACT_ATOMS: atom_id res chain seq x y z
N MET A 1 -47.56 -60.01 -40.68
CA MET A 1 -46.91 -60.61 -39.48
C MET A 1 -45.60 -59.86 -39.30
N GLN A 2 -45.60 -58.83 -38.45
CA GLN A 2 -45.18 -58.84 -37.03
C GLN A 2 -43.64 -58.88 -36.93
N GLU A 3 -43.02 -57.71 -36.74
CA GLU A 3 -42.62 -57.11 -35.44
C GLU A 3 -41.36 -57.76 -34.84
N ARG A 4 -40.27 -56.98 -34.73
CA ARG A 4 -39.84 -56.42 -33.44
C ARG A 4 -38.65 -55.46 -33.58
N GLU A 5 -38.88 -54.27 -33.03
CA GLU A 5 -37.90 -53.30 -32.58
C GLU A 5 -36.96 -53.89 -31.51
N LEU A 6 -35.73 -53.34 -31.44
CA LEU A 6 -35.06 -53.06 -30.19
C LEU A 6 -34.10 -51.87 -30.39
N SER A 7 -34.54 -50.73 -29.84
CA SER A 7 -33.78 -49.53 -29.52
C SER A 7 -32.50 -49.83 -28.71
N VAL A 8 -31.50 -48.93 -28.83
CA VAL A 8 -30.85 -48.14 -27.75
C VAL A 8 -29.76 -47.30 -28.46
N LEU A 9 -29.99 -46.03 -28.82
CA LEU A 9 -29.79 -44.83 -27.98
C LEU A 9 -28.48 -44.83 -27.17
N GLY A 10 -27.37 -44.57 -27.85
CA GLY A 10 -26.13 -44.06 -27.25
C GLY A 10 -25.90 -42.62 -27.70
N GLY A 11 -26.81 -41.73 -27.31
CA GLY A 11 -26.58 -40.29 -27.45
C GLY A 11 -25.41 -39.91 -26.58
N ASP A 12 -24.28 -39.58 -27.21
CA ASP A 12 -23.14 -38.93 -26.61
C ASP A 12 -23.56 -37.51 -26.21
N LYS A 13 -24.33 -37.44 -25.13
CA LYS A 13 -24.47 -36.23 -24.34
C LYS A 13 -23.10 -36.03 -23.73
N THR A 14 -22.29 -35.21 -24.38
CA THR A 14 -21.36 -34.33 -23.68
C THR A 14 -22.11 -33.84 -22.45
N GLU A 15 -21.75 -34.38 -21.28
CA GLU A 15 -22.14 -33.82 -20.00
C GLU A 15 -21.75 -32.35 -20.09
N SER A 16 -22.76 -31.51 -20.29
CA SER A 16 -22.66 -30.07 -20.12
C SER A 16 -22.16 -29.89 -18.70
N ALA A 17 -20.84 -29.76 -18.54
CA ALA A 17 -20.22 -29.40 -17.27
C ALA A 17 -21.04 -28.26 -16.70
N ALA A 18 -21.74 -28.54 -15.60
CA ALA A 18 -22.76 -27.67 -15.05
C ALA A 18 -22.13 -26.29 -14.83
N THR A 19 -22.39 -25.38 -15.77
CA THR A 19 -21.77 -24.07 -15.76
C THR A 19 -22.48 -23.30 -14.67
N LEU A 20 -21.75 -22.94 -13.62
CA LEU A 20 -22.31 -22.16 -12.52
C LEU A 20 -22.96 -20.89 -13.09
N PRO A 21 -24.15 -20.49 -12.60
CA PRO A 21 -24.77 -19.25 -13.03
C PRO A 21 -23.85 -18.04 -12.79
N ASN A 22 -23.92 -17.06 -13.69
CA ASN A 22 -23.09 -15.85 -13.62
C ASN A 22 -23.18 -15.15 -12.25
N ASP A 23 -24.37 -15.11 -11.66
CA ASP A 23 -24.59 -14.47 -10.36
C ASP A 23 -23.81 -15.16 -9.23
N ILE A 24 -23.69 -16.49 -9.27
CA ILE A 24 -22.90 -17.26 -8.30
C ILE A 24 -21.41 -16.98 -8.49
N LEU A 25 -20.93 -16.91 -9.73
CA LEU A 25 -19.54 -16.59 -10.03
C LEU A 25 -19.16 -15.17 -9.57
N VAL A 26 -20.04 -14.20 -9.78
CA VAL A 26 -19.86 -12.83 -9.29
C VAL A 26 -19.90 -12.78 -7.77
N GLU A 27 -20.81 -13.51 -7.13
CA GLU A 27 -20.89 -13.55 -5.66
C GLU A 27 -19.62 -14.14 -5.05
N VAL A 28 -19.08 -15.25 -5.58
CA VAL A 28 -17.79 -15.81 -5.16
C VAL A 28 -16.67 -14.76 -5.34
N ALA A 29 -16.65 -14.06 -6.48
CA ALA A 29 -15.63 -13.06 -6.76
C ALA A 29 -15.63 -11.87 -5.79
N LYS A 30 -16.78 -11.49 -5.21
CA LYS A 30 -16.89 -10.42 -4.21
C LYS A 30 -16.16 -10.74 -2.89
N HIS A 31 -15.95 -12.02 -2.59
CA HIS A 31 -15.28 -12.48 -1.36
C HIS A 31 -13.78 -12.73 -1.53
N LEU A 32 -13.23 -12.55 -2.74
CA LEU A 32 -11.80 -12.72 -3.03
C LEU A 32 -10.90 -11.53 -2.63
N PRO A 33 -11.38 -10.27 -2.62
CA PRO A 33 -10.57 -9.14 -2.17
C PRO A 33 -10.19 -9.23 -0.69
N THR A 34 -8.92 -8.94 -0.40
CA THR A 34 -8.35 -8.91 0.95
C THR A 34 -7.94 -7.48 1.31
N ASP A 35 -7.34 -7.25 2.48
CA ASP A 35 -6.78 -5.93 2.84
C ASP A 35 -5.52 -5.59 2.00
N ASP A 36 -4.85 -6.60 1.41
CA ASP A 36 -3.71 -6.43 0.53
C ASP A 36 -4.15 -6.29 -0.95
N PRO A 37 -3.89 -5.16 -1.63
CA PRO A 37 -4.28 -4.99 -3.03
C PRO A 37 -3.51 -5.88 -4.01
N VAL A 38 -2.28 -6.30 -3.68
CA VAL A 38 -1.48 -7.21 -4.50
C VAL A 38 -2.07 -8.62 -4.45
N GLU A 39 -2.39 -9.10 -3.25
CA GLU A 39 -3.07 -10.38 -3.04
C GLU A 39 -4.46 -10.37 -3.70
N THR A 40 -5.22 -9.29 -3.52
CA THR A 40 -6.51 -9.08 -4.17
C THR A 40 -6.42 -9.22 -5.70
N ALA A 41 -5.45 -8.56 -6.33
CA ALA A 41 -5.25 -8.65 -7.78
C ALA A 41 -4.86 -10.07 -8.22
N ALA A 42 -4.01 -10.76 -7.45
CA ALA A 42 -3.60 -12.13 -7.72
C ALA A 42 -4.77 -13.13 -7.60
N ASN A 43 -5.58 -13.02 -6.54
CA ASN A 43 -6.75 -13.88 -6.31
C ASN A 43 -7.80 -13.70 -7.42
N LEU A 44 -8.13 -12.46 -7.76
CA LEU A 44 -9.08 -12.16 -8.83
C LEU A 44 -8.57 -12.58 -10.21
N THR A 45 -7.27 -12.41 -10.48
CA THR A 45 -6.65 -12.92 -11.71
C THR A 45 -6.76 -14.44 -11.79
N SER A 46 -6.37 -15.14 -10.73
CA SER A 46 -6.42 -16.61 -10.67
C SER A 46 -7.83 -17.14 -10.87
N PHE A 47 -8.83 -16.50 -10.24
CA PHE A 47 -10.23 -16.86 -10.44
C PHE A 47 -10.69 -16.65 -11.90
N LYS A 48 -10.33 -15.52 -12.53
CA LYS A 48 -10.60 -15.26 -13.95
C LYS A 48 -9.87 -16.19 -14.93
N LEU A 49 -8.83 -16.90 -14.49
CA LEU A 49 -8.12 -17.89 -15.29
C LEU A 49 -8.78 -19.27 -15.25
N ALA A 50 -9.70 -19.53 -14.31
CA ALA A 50 -10.36 -20.82 -14.16
C ALA A 50 -11.18 -21.22 -15.41
N SER A 51 -11.86 -20.28 -16.06
CA SER A 51 -12.52 -20.50 -17.35
C SER A 51 -12.88 -19.19 -18.08
N PRO A 52 -13.15 -19.23 -19.40
CA PRO A 52 -13.64 -18.06 -20.14
C PRO A 52 -14.98 -17.52 -19.64
N SER A 53 -15.89 -18.38 -19.16
CA SER A 53 -17.18 -17.95 -18.61
C SER A 53 -16.98 -17.17 -17.31
N VAL A 54 -16.16 -17.69 -16.38
CA VAL A 54 -15.81 -16.99 -15.13
C VAL A 54 -15.21 -15.61 -15.42
N ARG A 55 -14.29 -15.53 -16.39
CA ARG A 55 -13.71 -14.26 -16.83
C ARG A 55 -14.79 -13.27 -17.27
N ALA A 56 -15.69 -13.70 -18.17
CA ALA A 56 -16.73 -12.84 -18.71
C ALA A 56 -17.69 -12.34 -17.62
N SER A 57 -18.13 -13.22 -16.70
CA SER A 57 -19.03 -12.85 -15.60
C SER A 57 -18.37 -11.82 -14.67
N VAL A 58 -17.10 -12.04 -14.31
CA VAL A 58 -16.36 -11.10 -13.45
C VAL A 58 -16.16 -9.76 -14.17
N ASP A 59 -15.72 -9.77 -15.44
CA ASP A 59 -15.37 -8.55 -16.16
C ASP A 59 -16.55 -7.60 -16.40
N GLN A 60 -17.77 -8.14 -16.49
CA GLN A 60 -19.02 -7.39 -16.66
C GLN A 60 -19.61 -6.89 -15.34
N SER A 61 -19.05 -7.29 -14.19
CA SER A 61 -19.54 -6.92 -12.86
C SER A 61 -18.78 -5.74 -12.23
N ASP A 62 -19.27 -5.26 -11.08
CA ASP A 62 -18.56 -4.28 -10.25
C ASP A 62 -17.21 -4.84 -9.73
N VAL A 63 -17.10 -6.16 -9.52
CA VAL A 63 -15.84 -6.81 -9.16
C VAL A 63 -14.80 -6.65 -10.27
N GLY A 64 -15.21 -6.79 -11.53
CA GLY A 64 -14.35 -6.55 -12.68
C GLY A 64 -13.89 -5.09 -12.79
N THR A 65 -14.79 -4.14 -12.49
CA THR A 65 -14.44 -2.71 -12.45
C THR A 65 -13.45 -2.42 -11.33
N PHE A 66 -13.67 -2.95 -10.14
CA PHE A 66 -12.74 -2.85 -9.02
C PHE A 66 -11.37 -3.46 -9.37
N HIS A 67 -11.33 -4.67 -9.93
CA HIS A 67 -10.09 -5.33 -10.34
C HIS A 67 -9.27 -4.48 -11.33
N ARG A 68 -9.93 -3.90 -12.34
CA ARG A 68 -9.26 -2.98 -13.29
C ARG A 68 -8.69 -1.75 -12.59
N SER A 69 -9.44 -1.15 -11.66
CA SER A 69 -8.98 -0.01 -10.88
C SER A 69 -7.75 -0.36 -10.03
N VAL A 70 -7.76 -1.50 -9.32
CA VAL A 70 -6.62 -1.97 -8.52
C VAL A 70 -5.38 -2.16 -9.38
N ASN A 71 -5.49 -2.79 -10.55
CA ASN A 71 -4.34 -2.99 -11.44
C ASN A 71 -3.75 -1.67 -11.96
N ARG A 72 -4.60 -0.70 -12.31
CA ARG A 72 -4.17 0.63 -12.78
C ARG A 72 -3.49 1.44 -11.68
N LEU A 73 -4.04 1.39 -10.47
CA LEU A 73 -3.44 2.03 -9.30
C LEU A 73 -2.12 1.35 -8.91
N GLY A 74 -2.03 0.03 -9.00
CA GLY A 74 -0.80 -0.73 -8.79
C GLY A 74 0.29 -0.37 -9.80
N ALA A 75 -0.06 -0.23 -11.09
CA ALA A 75 0.86 0.24 -12.12
C ALA A 75 1.36 1.67 -11.87
N SER A 76 0.47 2.57 -11.43
CA SER A 76 0.81 3.95 -11.05
C SER A 76 1.74 4.00 -9.83
N SER A 77 1.45 3.20 -8.80
CA SER A 77 2.30 3.04 -7.62
C SER A 77 3.68 2.48 -7.99
N LYS A 78 3.74 1.48 -8.88
CA LYS A 78 5.01 0.97 -9.41
C LYS A 78 5.83 2.06 -10.11
N ALA A 79 5.20 2.93 -10.91
CA ALA A 79 5.90 4.03 -11.56
C ALA A 79 6.47 5.05 -10.55
N LEU A 80 5.71 5.38 -9.49
CA LEU A 80 6.22 6.23 -8.41
C LEU A 80 7.39 5.59 -7.67
N TYR A 81 7.31 4.28 -7.39
CA TYR A 81 8.42 3.56 -6.76
C TYR A 81 9.68 3.60 -7.62
N ASP A 82 9.55 3.30 -8.91
CA ASP A 82 10.68 3.27 -9.85
C ASP A 82 11.32 4.67 -10.03
N LEU A 83 10.55 5.73 -9.82
CA LEU A 83 11.03 7.12 -9.80
C LEU A 83 11.72 7.49 -8.48
N ALA A 84 11.09 7.15 -7.35
CA ALA A 84 11.52 7.63 -6.04
C ALA A 84 12.68 6.81 -5.45
N VAL A 85 12.77 5.52 -5.75
CA VAL A 85 13.77 4.61 -5.17
C VAL A 85 14.91 4.35 -6.17
N PRO A 86 16.13 4.86 -5.92
CA PRO A 86 17.27 4.60 -6.77
C PRO A 86 17.61 3.10 -6.81
N ARG A 87 18.06 2.60 -7.97
CA ARG A 87 18.41 1.18 -8.14
C ARG A 87 19.50 0.68 -7.18
N ASN A 88 20.42 1.57 -6.79
CA ASN A 88 21.53 1.25 -5.88
C ASN A 88 21.21 1.61 -4.42
N GLY A 89 19.96 1.99 -4.12
CA GLY A 89 19.52 2.37 -2.79
C GLY A 89 19.95 3.76 -2.35
N PHE A 90 19.94 3.98 -1.04
CA PHE A 90 20.21 5.27 -0.40
C PHE A 90 21.62 5.39 0.18
N ALA A 91 22.41 4.31 0.14
CA ALA A 91 23.72 4.23 0.82
C ALA A 91 24.77 5.18 0.24
N GLU A 92 24.68 5.46 -1.06
CA GLU A 92 25.62 6.34 -1.75
C GLU A 92 25.11 7.78 -1.82
N TYR A 93 24.12 8.19 -1.04
CA TYR A 93 23.64 9.58 -1.04
C TYR A 93 24.63 10.52 -0.33
N PRO A 94 25.03 11.67 -0.92
CA PRO A 94 24.52 12.28 -2.16
C PRO A 94 25.34 11.96 -3.43
N ASN A 95 26.25 11.00 -3.40
CA ASN A 95 27.21 10.68 -4.48
C ASN A 95 26.65 9.97 -5.73
N TYR A 96 25.34 9.73 -5.87
CA TYR A 96 24.75 9.31 -7.16
C TYR A 96 24.23 10.53 -7.93
N PRO A 97 24.61 10.69 -9.22
CA PRO A 97 24.40 11.91 -9.98
C PRO A 97 22.89 12.05 -10.28
N GLU A 98 22.29 13.23 -10.25
CA GLU A 98 22.83 14.57 -10.45
C GLU A 98 22.26 15.50 -9.37
N PRO A 99 23.07 16.41 -8.77
CA PRO A 99 22.48 17.67 -8.31
C PRO A 99 21.72 18.27 -9.49
N ASP A 100 20.52 18.76 -9.26
CA ASP A 100 19.84 19.57 -10.27
C ASP A 100 20.71 20.81 -10.63
N PRO A 101 20.32 21.63 -11.62
CA PRO A 101 21.04 22.86 -11.96
C PRO A 101 21.20 23.85 -10.78
N ALA A 102 20.44 23.69 -9.68
CA ALA A 102 20.46 24.50 -8.47
C ALA A 102 21.23 23.86 -7.28
N GLY A 103 21.69 22.61 -7.39
CA GLY A 103 22.35 21.85 -6.32
C GLY A 103 21.42 21.12 -5.34
N GLU A 104 20.13 20.97 -5.65
CA GLU A 104 19.15 20.33 -4.76
C GLU A 104 19.08 18.80 -4.95
N PHE A 105 18.93 18.10 -3.83
CA PHE A 105 18.91 16.64 -3.74
C PHE A 105 17.64 16.19 -3.01
N ALA A 106 17.02 15.10 -3.46
CA ALA A 106 15.91 14.46 -2.75
C ALA A 106 16.43 13.48 -1.69
N LEU A 107 16.26 13.86 -0.42
CA LEU A 107 16.62 13.06 0.76
C LEU A 107 15.92 11.69 0.75
N ALA A 108 16.50 10.70 1.43
CA ALA A 108 15.91 9.37 1.54
C ALA A 108 14.55 9.45 2.26
N SER A 109 14.46 10.29 3.30
CA SER A 109 13.21 10.58 3.99
C SER A 109 12.11 11.10 3.06
N GLN A 110 12.43 12.02 2.15
CA GLN A 110 11.50 12.56 1.14
C GLN A 110 11.03 11.47 0.18
N ARG A 111 11.97 10.67 -0.35
CA ARG A 111 11.65 9.55 -1.26
C ARG A 111 10.75 8.51 -0.60
N ILE A 112 10.95 8.25 0.69
CA ILE A 112 10.11 7.35 1.48
C ILE A 112 8.71 7.94 1.67
N ARG A 113 8.60 9.22 2.04
CA ARG A 113 7.30 9.91 2.16
C ARG A 113 6.51 9.87 0.85
N THR A 114 7.19 10.03 -0.28
CA THR A 114 6.58 9.92 -1.61
C THR A 114 5.92 8.56 -1.85
N ILE A 115 6.55 7.46 -1.45
CA ILE A 115 6.03 6.12 -1.78
C ILE A 115 5.23 5.47 -0.66
N GLY A 116 5.37 5.96 0.57
CA GLY A 116 4.71 5.44 1.76
C GLY A 116 3.22 5.17 1.57
N PRO A 117 2.40 6.14 1.11
CA PRO A 117 0.97 5.96 0.90
C PRO A 117 0.62 4.82 -0.07
N THR A 118 1.53 4.46 -0.97
CA THR A 118 1.29 3.44 -2.00
C THR A 118 2.11 2.16 -1.79
N LEU A 119 2.79 2.04 -0.64
CA LEU A 119 3.66 0.91 -0.31
C LEU A 119 2.91 -0.43 -0.34
N LYS A 120 1.64 -0.45 0.10
CA LYS A 120 0.76 -1.64 0.03
C LYS A 120 0.61 -2.25 -1.37
N PHE A 121 0.80 -1.47 -2.44
CA PHE A 121 0.75 -1.96 -3.82
C PHE A 121 2.06 -2.58 -4.31
N GLN A 122 3.14 -2.48 -3.52
CA GLN A 122 4.45 -3.01 -3.90
C GLN A 122 4.56 -4.49 -3.59
N SER A 123 5.36 -5.21 -4.39
CA SER A 123 5.67 -6.61 -4.12
C SER A 123 6.45 -6.77 -2.81
N PRO A 124 6.38 -7.95 -2.15
CA PRO A 124 7.18 -8.24 -0.95
C PRO A 124 8.67 -7.94 -1.15
N ALA A 125 9.23 -8.32 -2.29
CA ALA A 125 10.63 -8.06 -2.62
C ALA A 125 11.00 -6.56 -2.63
N ARG A 126 10.11 -5.68 -3.12
CA ARG A 126 10.34 -4.22 -3.13
C ARG A 126 10.19 -3.60 -1.74
N LYS A 127 9.26 -4.12 -0.93
CA LYS A 127 9.09 -3.72 0.47
C LYS A 127 10.33 -4.09 1.30
N THR A 128 10.87 -5.29 1.12
CA THR A 128 12.14 -5.68 1.76
C THR A 128 13.32 -4.88 1.22
N ALA A 129 13.37 -4.63 -0.09
CA ALA A 129 14.44 -3.84 -0.70
C ALA A 129 14.52 -2.42 -0.12
N ILE A 130 13.39 -1.74 0.10
CA ILE A 130 13.43 -0.40 0.69
C ILE A 130 13.93 -0.41 2.12
N VAL A 131 13.53 -1.40 2.93
CA VAL A 131 14.06 -1.57 4.29
C VAL A 131 15.57 -1.80 4.26
N ASN A 132 16.05 -2.64 3.34
CA ASN A 132 17.49 -2.84 3.15
C ASN A 132 18.19 -1.54 2.73
N HIS A 133 17.61 -0.75 1.83
CA HIS A 133 18.18 0.52 1.41
C HIS A 133 18.28 1.52 2.56
N ILE A 134 17.28 1.59 3.44
CA ILE A 134 17.31 2.42 4.64
C ILE A 134 18.42 1.96 5.59
N LEU A 135 18.45 0.67 5.91
CA LEU A 135 19.38 0.12 6.90
C LEU A 135 20.84 0.09 6.41
N ASN A 136 21.07 0.12 5.10
CA ASN A 136 22.40 0.20 4.51
C ASN A 136 22.95 1.64 4.39
N MET A 137 22.15 2.66 4.76
CA MET A 137 22.65 4.05 4.84
C MET A 137 23.70 4.18 5.95
N SER A 138 24.58 5.17 5.79
CA SER A 138 25.47 5.60 6.87
C SER A 138 24.67 5.96 8.12
N GLU A 139 25.19 5.56 9.29
CA GLU A 139 24.52 5.82 10.54
C GLU A 139 24.50 7.33 10.84
N GLY A 140 23.34 7.88 11.23
CA GLY A 140 23.18 9.30 11.47
C GLY A 140 21.74 9.79 11.36
N GLY A 141 21.59 11.12 11.27
CA GLY A 141 20.29 11.81 11.23
C GLY A 141 19.39 11.34 10.09
N GLU A 142 19.95 11.28 8.89
CA GLU A 142 19.20 10.93 7.67
C GLU A 142 18.67 9.48 7.70
N GLN A 143 19.45 8.50 8.19
CA GLN A 143 18.94 7.13 8.36
C GLN A 143 17.80 7.10 9.39
N ALA A 144 17.94 7.82 10.50
CA ALA A 144 16.90 7.89 11.52
C ALA A 144 15.62 8.58 11.01
N GLU A 145 15.74 9.65 10.22
CA GLU A 145 14.59 10.31 9.58
C GLU A 145 13.92 9.43 8.52
N ALA A 146 14.71 8.65 7.76
CA ALA A 146 14.20 7.67 6.82
C ALA A 146 13.39 6.57 7.53
N ILE A 147 13.88 6.07 8.67
CA ILE A 147 13.13 5.13 9.52
C ILE A 147 11.85 5.77 10.05
N MET A 148 11.92 7.00 10.54
CA MET A 148 10.76 7.76 11.00
C MET A 148 9.71 7.89 9.89
N SER A 149 10.13 8.17 8.66
CA SER A 149 9.22 8.34 7.52
C SER A 149 8.49 7.03 7.13
N MET A 150 8.97 5.86 7.56
CA MET A 150 8.28 4.57 7.37
C MET A 150 7.22 4.27 8.43
N THR A 151 7.16 5.01 9.54
CA THR A 151 6.39 4.57 10.73
C THR A 151 4.89 4.46 10.47
N SER A 152 4.35 5.37 9.67
CA SER A 152 2.94 5.38 9.25
C SER A 152 2.57 4.21 8.31
N HIS A 153 3.57 3.47 7.82
CA HIS A 153 3.42 2.41 6.83
C HIS A 153 3.97 1.06 7.30
N LEU A 154 4.32 0.93 8.58
CA LEU A 154 4.82 -0.33 9.15
C LEU A 154 3.81 -1.48 9.02
N SER A 155 2.51 -1.20 8.98
CA SER A 155 1.49 -2.23 8.76
C SER A 155 1.61 -2.91 7.39
N ASP A 156 2.17 -2.23 6.40
CA ASP A 156 2.31 -2.75 5.03
C ASP A 156 3.56 -3.63 4.86
N LEU A 157 4.42 -3.69 5.89
CA LEU A 157 5.65 -4.48 5.94
C LEU A 157 5.43 -5.82 6.63
N GLU A 158 6.22 -6.81 6.20
CA GLU A 158 6.31 -8.08 6.92
C GLU A 158 6.94 -7.90 8.30
N ARG A 159 6.61 -8.83 9.21
CA ARG A 159 7.05 -8.78 10.61
C ARG A 159 8.56 -8.63 10.75
N ALA A 160 9.34 -9.36 9.95
CA ALA A 160 10.80 -9.32 10.00
C ALA A 160 11.35 -7.92 9.66
N ASP A 161 10.87 -7.31 8.57
CA ASP A 161 11.32 -5.99 8.13
C ASP A 161 10.89 -4.88 9.08
N LYS A 162 9.66 -4.95 9.59
CA LYS A 162 9.17 -4.07 10.66
C LYS A 162 10.06 -4.13 11.90
N ARG A 163 10.38 -5.34 12.35
CA ARG A 163 11.24 -5.55 13.53
C ARG A 163 12.61 -4.93 13.32
N ARG A 164 13.24 -5.14 12.16
CA ARG A 164 14.56 -4.56 11.83
C ARG A 164 14.58 -3.03 11.89
N LEU A 165 13.54 -2.36 11.38
CA LEU A 165 13.43 -0.89 11.47
C LEU A 165 13.25 -0.41 12.91
N ILE A 166 12.42 -1.11 13.70
CA ILE A 166 12.20 -0.77 15.11
C ILE A 166 13.46 -0.99 15.94
N ASP A 167 14.15 -2.12 15.74
CA ASP A 167 15.42 -2.43 16.42
C ASP A 167 16.45 -1.33 16.15
N ARG A 168 16.59 -0.89 14.89
CA ARG A 168 17.48 0.22 14.53
C ARG A 168 17.06 1.55 15.14
N ALA A 169 15.76 1.86 15.23
CA ALA A 169 15.30 3.04 15.95
C ALA A 169 15.66 2.97 17.44
N ILE A 170 15.50 1.81 18.07
CA ILE A 170 15.86 1.61 19.48
C ILE A 170 17.37 1.77 19.71
N GLU A 171 18.20 1.32 18.77
CA GLU A 171 19.64 1.57 18.79
C GLU A 171 19.92 3.08 18.88
N TYR A 172 19.40 3.89 17.95
CA TYR A 172 19.54 5.36 17.97
C TYR A 172 19.00 6.02 19.24
N PHE A 173 17.86 5.54 19.75
CA PHE A 173 17.25 6.05 20.98
C PHE A 173 18.18 5.87 22.20
N LYS A 174 18.91 4.75 22.23
CA LYS A 174 19.79 4.35 23.34
C LYS A 174 21.19 4.95 23.27
N VAL A 175 21.68 5.36 22.10
CA VAL A 175 23.05 5.90 21.91
C VAL A 175 23.37 6.92 22.99
N ASP A 176 24.53 6.81 23.62
CA ASP A 176 25.00 7.76 24.64
C ASP A 176 25.23 9.17 24.05
N GLY A 177 25.12 10.21 24.88
CA GLY A 177 25.37 11.60 24.46
C GLY A 177 24.17 12.55 24.58
N PRO A 178 24.24 13.78 24.02
CA PRO A 178 23.24 14.85 24.20
C PRO A 178 21.84 14.44 23.76
N ILE A 179 20.79 14.84 24.50
CA ILE A 179 19.38 14.53 24.18
C ILE A 179 18.96 15.11 22.82
N ASN A 180 19.44 16.31 22.52
CA ASN A 180 19.07 17.08 21.33
C ASN A 180 19.84 16.64 20.07
N TYR A 181 20.11 15.34 19.93
CA TYR A 181 20.72 14.79 18.74
C TYR A 181 19.61 14.39 17.78
N ASP A 182 19.61 14.90 16.54
CA ASP A 182 18.50 14.74 15.58
C ASP A 182 18.10 13.27 15.40
N SER A 183 19.08 12.36 15.28
CA SER A 183 18.81 10.93 15.16
C SER A 183 18.01 10.37 16.34
N ARG A 184 18.21 10.91 17.55
CA ARG A 184 17.49 10.47 18.74
C ARG A 184 16.06 10.98 18.75
N HIS A 185 15.81 12.21 18.29
CA HIS A 185 14.45 12.73 18.13
C HIS A 185 13.67 11.91 17.10
N TYR A 186 14.23 11.69 15.92
CA TYR A 186 13.60 10.86 14.89
C TYR A 186 13.35 9.42 15.36
N ALA A 187 14.30 8.84 16.08
CA ALA A 187 14.12 7.52 16.69
C ALA A 187 13.02 7.50 17.75
N ALA A 188 12.98 8.50 18.65
CA ALA A 188 11.96 8.60 19.68
C ALA A 188 10.56 8.74 19.07
N TYR A 189 10.41 9.59 18.04
CA TYR A 189 9.18 9.68 17.25
C TYR A 189 8.82 8.33 16.64
N ALA A 190 9.78 7.67 15.98
CA ALA A 190 9.51 6.40 15.31
C ALA A 190 9.00 5.32 16.27
N ILE A 191 9.64 5.20 17.44
CA ILE A 191 9.24 4.26 18.48
C ILE A 191 7.86 4.63 19.05
N ALA A 192 7.61 5.93 19.29
CA ALA A 192 6.35 6.41 19.83
C ALA A 192 5.18 6.21 18.86
N ALA A 193 5.36 6.52 17.56
CA ALA A 193 4.40 6.25 16.50
C ALA A 193 4.14 4.74 16.32
N ALA A 194 5.18 3.92 16.49
CA ALA A 194 5.08 2.47 16.42
C ALA A 194 4.62 1.80 17.72
N HIS A 195 4.20 2.55 18.77
CA HIS A 195 3.99 2.00 20.12
C HIS A 195 3.10 0.74 20.18
N ASN A 196 2.01 0.74 19.41
CA ASN A 196 1.06 -0.38 19.36
C ASN A 196 1.60 -1.60 18.59
N GLN A 197 2.69 -1.43 17.85
CA GLN A 197 3.37 -2.46 17.05
C GLN A 197 4.65 -2.97 17.72
N LEU A 198 5.01 -2.44 18.89
CA LEU A 198 6.19 -2.87 19.64
C LEU A 198 5.96 -4.25 20.29
N GLU A 199 6.91 -5.17 20.08
CA GLU A 199 6.97 -6.44 20.78
C GLU A 199 7.40 -6.24 22.25
N LEU A 200 7.18 -7.26 23.09
CA LEU A 200 7.53 -7.19 24.52
C LEU A 200 9.01 -6.88 24.75
N GLU A 201 9.87 -7.48 23.94
CA GLU A 201 11.32 -7.25 23.98
C GLU A 201 11.67 -5.79 23.67
N HIS A 202 11.10 -5.21 22.61
CA HIS A 202 11.28 -3.79 22.28
C HIS A 202 10.88 -2.90 23.46
N LYS A 203 9.71 -3.15 24.06
CA LYS A 203 9.22 -2.38 25.22
C LYS A 203 10.20 -2.46 26.39
N SER A 204 10.70 -3.65 26.71
CA SER A 204 11.69 -3.84 27.78
C SER A 204 12.94 -3.00 27.53
N GLN A 205 13.50 -3.06 26.32
CA GLN A 205 14.72 -2.32 25.97
C GLN A 205 14.53 -0.80 26.09
N ILE A 206 13.38 -0.28 25.67
CA ILE A 206 13.04 1.14 25.78
C ILE A 206 12.87 1.54 27.25
N PHE A 207 12.13 0.76 28.05
CA PHE A 207 11.96 1.04 29.48
C PHE A 207 13.27 1.00 30.26
N ASP A 208 14.15 0.04 29.97
CA ASP A 208 15.49 -0.04 30.56
C ASP A 208 16.34 1.18 30.21
N ALA A 209 16.25 1.65 28.96
CA ALA A 209 16.94 2.87 28.53
C ALA A 209 16.43 4.11 29.28
N MET A 210 15.11 4.24 29.41
CA MET A 210 14.47 5.35 30.13
C MET A 210 14.78 5.32 31.64
N ALA A 211 14.86 4.14 32.26
CA ALA A 211 15.26 3.99 33.65
C ALA A 211 16.71 4.42 33.90
N LYS A 212 17.62 4.09 32.97
CA LYS A 212 19.03 4.50 33.03
C LYS A 212 19.21 6.00 32.74
N ARG A 213 18.37 6.57 31.86
CA ARG A 213 18.47 7.96 31.41
C ARG A 213 17.09 8.63 31.42
N PRO A 214 16.65 9.19 32.56
CA PRO A 214 15.30 9.74 32.73
C PRO A 214 14.90 10.83 31.72
N GLN A 215 15.86 11.53 31.11
CA GLN A 215 15.56 12.50 30.05
C GLN A 215 14.97 11.85 28.79
N LEU A 216 15.30 10.58 28.52
CA LEU A 216 14.70 9.81 27.43
C LEU A 216 13.20 9.55 27.65
N ALA A 217 12.77 9.45 28.91
CA ALA A 217 11.35 9.28 29.23
C ALA A 217 10.52 10.52 28.86
N ARG A 218 11.09 11.72 29.08
CA ARG A 218 10.46 12.98 28.68
C ARG A 218 10.38 13.09 27.16
N LEU A 219 11.50 12.87 26.49
CA LEU A 219 11.55 12.86 25.02
C LEU A 219 10.52 11.90 24.43
N TYR A 220 10.47 10.66 24.93
CA TYR A 220 9.50 9.67 24.45
C TYR A 220 8.03 10.12 24.68
N ALA A 221 7.74 10.76 25.81
CA ALA A 221 6.39 11.27 26.09
C ALA A 221 6.01 12.42 25.17
N ASP A 222 6.93 13.36 24.92
CA ASP A 222 6.72 14.50 24.03
C ASP A 222 6.46 14.01 22.59
N GLU A 223 7.32 13.12 22.08
CA GLU A 223 7.16 12.57 20.74
C GLU A 223 5.90 11.70 20.58
N ARG A 224 5.42 11.08 21.67
CA ARG A 224 4.15 10.35 21.66
C ARG A 224 2.95 11.28 21.45
N ILE A 225 2.98 12.48 22.04
CA ILE A 225 1.94 13.49 21.80
C ILE A 225 1.97 13.90 20.32
N HIS A 226 3.15 14.24 19.80
CA HIS A 226 3.31 14.63 18.40
C HIS A 226 2.87 13.53 17.42
N ALA A 227 3.25 12.28 17.67
CA ALA A 227 2.82 11.15 16.84
C ALA A 227 1.29 10.96 16.87
N GLN A 228 0.65 11.14 18.03
CA GLN A 228 -0.80 11.06 18.16
C GLN A 228 -1.53 12.19 17.44
N GLU A 229 -1.00 13.42 17.52
CA GLU A 229 -1.53 14.57 16.78
C GLU A 229 -1.45 14.35 15.28
N HIS A 230 -0.30 13.88 14.77
CA HIS A 230 -0.12 13.53 13.36
C HIS A 230 -1.10 12.45 12.89
N LEU A 231 -1.30 11.39 13.67
CA LEU A 231 -2.28 10.33 13.37
C LEU A 231 -3.72 10.86 13.42
N GLY A 232 -4.03 11.76 14.35
CA GLY A 232 -5.33 12.42 14.47
C GLY A 232 -5.66 13.28 13.24
N LEU A 233 -4.69 14.08 12.76
CA LEU A 233 -4.84 14.88 11.54
C LEU A 233 -5.02 14.00 10.29
N ALA A 234 -4.25 12.91 10.17
CA ALA A 234 -4.42 11.94 9.09
C ALA A 234 -5.81 11.29 9.10
N SER A 235 -6.38 11.09 10.30
CA SER A 235 -7.73 10.52 10.47
C SER A 235 -8.86 11.52 10.16
N THR A 236 -8.59 12.83 10.23
CA THR A 236 -9.54 13.89 9.80
C THR A 236 -9.56 14.14 8.28
N SER A 237 -8.65 13.49 7.53
CA SER A 237 -8.71 13.46 6.06
C SER A 237 -10.03 12.87 5.61
N GLU A 238 -10.72 13.58 4.71
CA GLU A 238 -12.02 13.21 4.11
C GLU A 238 -12.23 11.69 4.04
N GLY A 239 -13.28 11.22 4.72
CA GLY A 239 -13.67 9.82 4.71
C GLY A 239 -13.91 9.32 3.28
N PRO A 240 -13.90 8.00 3.05
CA PRO A 240 -14.17 7.45 1.72
C PRO A 240 -15.50 8.01 1.21
N HIS A 241 -15.42 8.72 0.08
CA HIS A 241 -16.58 9.33 -0.55
C HIS A 241 -17.12 8.35 -1.58
N GLU A 242 -18.44 8.18 -1.59
CA GLU A 242 -19.10 7.42 -2.64
C GLU A 242 -18.94 8.18 -3.95
N ARG A 243 -18.08 7.67 -4.82
CA ARG A 243 -17.87 8.22 -6.15
C ARG A 243 -18.48 7.27 -7.15
N SER A 244 -19.25 7.80 -8.10
CA SER A 244 -19.70 6.97 -9.21
C SER A 244 -18.50 6.28 -9.88
N ASN A 245 -18.66 5.05 -10.38
CA ASN A 245 -17.60 4.33 -11.08
C ASN A 245 -17.01 5.14 -12.25
N LYS A 246 -17.81 6.03 -12.86
CA LYS A 246 -17.34 6.97 -13.89
C LYS A 246 -16.39 8.02 -13.31
N GLN A 247 -16.72 8.63 -12.18
CA GLN A 247 -15.85 9.61 -11.53
C GLN A 247 -14.53 8.97 -11.09
N LEU A 248 -14.59 7.78 -10.47
CA LEU A 248 -13.38 7.05 -10.08
C LEU A 248 -12.49 6.73 -11.30
N ALA A 249 -13.08 6.31 -12.42
CA ALA A 249 -12.32 6.05 -13.64
C ALA A 249 -11.61 7.31 -14.17
N THR A 250 -12.28 8.46 -14.11
CA THR A 250 -11.71 9.78 -14.45
C THR A 250 -10.56 10.14 -13.51
N ASP A 251 -10.73 9.95 -12.20
CA ASP A 251 -9.69 10.26 -11.21
C ASP A 251 -8.43 9.40 -11.45
N ILE A 252 -8.60 8.10 -11.74
CA ILE A 252 -7.47 7.21 -12.07
C ILE A 252 -6.78 7.64 -13.38
N LEU A 253 -7.54 8.06 -14.39
CA LEU A 253 -6.96 8.63 -15.63
C LEU A 253 -6.15 9.90 -15.34
N GLN A 254 -6.66 10.77 -14.47
CA GLN A 254 -5.93 11.98 -14.07
C GLN A 254 -4.64 11.64 -13.32
N ILE A 255 -4.66 10.66 -12.40
CA ILE A 255 -3.45 10.18 -11.71
C ILE A 255 -2.41 9.71 -12.73
N GLU A 256 -2.80 8.85 -13.67
CA GLU A 256 -1.91 8.33 -14.72
C GLU A 256 -1.34 9.45 -15.59
N GLN A 257 -2.15 10.46 -15.91
CA GLN A 257 -1.72 11.61 -16.69
C GLN A 257 -0.73 12.49 -15.92
N LYS A 258 -1.00 12.79 -14.64
CA LYS A 258 -0.09 13.55 -13.77
C LYS A 258 1.28 12.91 -13.67
N ILE A 259 1.35 11.58 -13.50
CA ILE A 259 2.63 10.86 -13.48
C ILE A 259 3.41 11.11 -14.78
N ARG A 260 2.74 11.06 -15.94
CA ARG A 260 3.41 11.24 -17.24
C ARG A 260 3.82 12.68 -17.51
N THR A 261 3.00 13.66 -17.13
CA THR A 261 3.20 15.06 -17.53
C THR A 261 3.89 15.91 -16.47
N GLU A 262 3.74 15.57 -15.19
CA GLU A 262 4.23 16.40 -14.08
C GLU A 262 5.51 15.85 -13.43
N LEU A 263 5.84 14.57 -13.60
CA LEU A 263 7.03 13.96 -12.96
C LEU A 263 8.17 13.65 -13.94
N LEU A 264 7.88 13.59 -15.24
CA LEU A 264 8.88 13.35 -16.29
C LEU A 264 9.46 14.59 -17.01
N PRO A 265 9.09 15.86 -16.71
CA PRO A 265 9.81 17.00 -17.28
C PRO A 265 11.31 16.99 -16.92
N GLU A 266 12.17 17.09 -17.93
CA GLU A 266 13.65 17.16 -17.77
C GLU A 266 14.13 18.35 -16.91
N THR A 267 13.25 19.30 -16.61
CA THR A 267 13.57 20.54 -15.90
C THR A 267 13.25 20.50 -14.40
N LEU A 268 12.64 19.43 -13.87
CA LEU A 268 12.30 19.38 -12.44
C LEU A 268 13.44 18.84 -11.60
N SER A 269 13.73 19.53 -10.49
CA SER A 269 14.67 19.05 -9.48
C SER A 269 14.19 17.72 -8.89
N ALA A 270 15.12 16.91 -8.40
CA ALA A 270 14.76 15.67 -7.70
C ALA A 270 13.85 15.95 -6.49
N HIS A 271 14.09 17.06 -5.79
CA HIS A 271 13.26 17.51 -4.67
C HIS A 271 11.82 17.82 -5.12
N ASP A 272 11.65 18.65 -6.14
CA ASP A 272 10.34 19.02 -6.69
C ASP A 272 9.58 17.81 -7.24
N GLN A 273 10.30 16.86 -7.84
CA GLN A 273 9.73 15.60 -8.27
C GLN A 273 9.13 14.84 -7.09
N MET A 274 9.83 14.74 -5.95
CA MET A 274 9.33 14.04 -4.76
C MET A 274 8.12 14.77 -4.13
N VAL A 275 8.16 16.10 -4.06
CA VAL A 275 7.04 16.90 -3.54
C VAL A 275 5.78 16.68 -4.38
N LYS A 276 5.90 16.72 -5.71
CA LYS A 276 4.76 16.43 -6.60
C LYS A 276 4.30 14.97 -6.51
N ALA A 277 5.24 14.04 -6.47
CA ALA A 277 4.96 12.62 -6.41
C ALA A 277 4.23 12.23 -5.11
N GLU A 278 4.52 12.89 -3.98
CA GLU A 278 3.81 12.69 -2.72
C GLU A 278 2.31 13.01 -2.84
N GLY A 279 1.95 14.13 -3.48
CA GLY A 279 0.55 14.48 -3.75
C GLY A 279 -0.16 13.46 -4.66
N ILE A 280 0.56 12.91 -5.63
CA ILE A 280 0.04 11.85 -6.51
C ILE A 280 -0.14 10.53 -5.73
N ALA A 281 0.80 10.17 -4.86
CA ALA A 281 0.70 9.00 -4.01
C ALA A 281 -0.52 9.05 -3.08
N GLY A 282 -0.79 10.21 -2.47
CA GLY A 282 -2.00 10.42 -1.69
C GLY A 282 -3.29 10.26 -2.52
N SER A 283 -3.26 10.70 -3.79
CA SER A 283 -4.38 10.53 -4.72
C SER A 283 -4.62 9.05 -5.09
N ILE A 284 -3.56 8.25 -5.26
CA ILE A 284 -3.65 6.80 -5.49
C ILE A 284 -4.33 6.10 -4.32
N GLU A 285 -3.87 6.38 -3.09
CA GLU A 285 -4.44 5.79 -1.88
C GLU A 285 -5.91 6.19 -1.70
N LYS A 286 -6.26 7.46 -1.98
CA LYS A 286 -7.66 7.90 -1.97
C LYS A 286 -8.50 7.16 -3.00
N ALA A 287 -8.04 7.06 -4.24
CA ALA A 287 -8.75 6.35 -5.31
C ALA A 287 -8.95 4.87 -4.98
N TYR A 288 -7.98 4.24 -4.30
CA TYR A 288 -8.11 2.86 -3.83
C TYR A 288 -9.18 2.71 -2.75
N ARG A 289 -9.19 3.59 -1.74
CA ARG A 289 -10.22 3.61 -0.70
C ARG A 289 -11.62 3.80 -1.30
N ASP A 290 -11.76 4.74 -2.25
CA ASP A 290 -13.01 4.99 -2.97
C ASP A 290 -13.43 3.74 -3.79
N ALA A 291 -12.50 3.07 -4.48
CA ALA A 291 -12.75 1.84 -5.23
C ALA A 291 -13.25 0.69 -4.33
N ARG A 292 -12.63 0.53 -3.15
CA ARG A 292 -13.01 -0.48 -2.16
C ARG A 292 -14.38 -0.19 -1.54
N ALA A 293 -14.68 1.08 -1.28
CA ALA A 293 -15.98 1.52 -0.78
C ALA A 293 -17.10 1.22 -1.80
N ASN A 294 -16.86 1.47 -3.09
CA ASN A 294 -17.82 1.13 -4.15
C ASN A 294 -18.10 -0.38 -4.24
N LEU A 295 -17.06 -1.22 -4.12
CA LEU A 295 -17.22 -2.66 -4.17
C LEU A 295 -18.08 -3.19 -2.99
N THR A 296 -17.82 -2.71 -1.79
CA THR A 296 -18.51 -3.18 -0.56
C THR A 296 -19.96 -2.75 -0.47
N ARG A 297 -20.36 -1.69 -1.19
CA ARG A 297 -21.74 -1.16 -1.24
C ARG A 297 -22.56 -1.60 -2.45
N ALA A 298 -21.96 -2.22 -3.47
CA ALA A 298 -22.70 -2.76 -4.61
C ALA A 298 -23.87 -3.63 -4.12
N PRO A 299 -25.12 -3.37 -4.57
CA PRO A 299 -26.30 -3.76 -3.81
C PRO A 299 -26.34 -5.26 -3.53
N ARG A 300 -26.47 -5.62 -2.25
CA ARG A 300 -27.14 -6.88 -1.87
C ARG A 300 -28.53 -6.79 -2.47
N GLY A 301 -28.79 -7.57 -3.52
CA GLY A 301 -29.96 -7.44 -4.37
C GLY A 301 -31.26 -7.31 -3.58
N ARG A 302 -32.08 -6.34 -3.99
CA ARG A 302 -33.52 -6.29 -3.72
C ARG A 302 -34.17 -7.54 -4.34
N SER A 303 -34.20 -8.63 -3.59
CA SER A 303 -35.09 -9.77 -3.84
C SER A 303 -35.90 -9.98 -2.56
N ASN A 304 -36.90 -9.13 -2.34
CA ASN A 304 -38.01 -9.36 -1.41
C ASN A 304 -39.04 -8.23 -1.55
N SER A 305 -39.78 -8.23 -2.66
CA SER A 305 -41.12 -7.61 -2.76
C SER A 305 -41.70 -7.86 -4.15
N ASP A 306 -42.02 -9.11 -4.48
CA ASP A 306 -42.96 -9.45 -5.57
C ASP A 306 -43.55 -10.86 -5.38
N LEU A 307 -43.91 -11.18 -4.14
CA LEU A 307 -44.79 -12.31 -3.80
C LEU A 307 -45.93 -11.80 -2.92
N SER A 308 -46.74 -10.90 -3.49
CA SER A 308 -48.10 -10.60 -3.04
C SER A 308 -48.93 -10.14 -4.24
N ARG A 309 -49.42 -11.08 -5.03
CA ARG A 309 -50.67 -10.97 -5.78
C ARG A 309 -51.44 -12.26 -5.66
#